data_AF-A0A084JRB0-F1
#
_entry.id   AF-A0A084JRB0-F1
#
_cell.length_a   1.000
_cell.length_b   1.000
_cell.length_c   1.000
_cell.angle_alpha   90.00
_cell.angle_beta   90.00
_cell.angle_gamma   90.00
#
_symmetry.space_group_name_H-M   'P 1'
#
loop_
_entity.id
_entity.type
_entity.pdbx_description
1 polymer ?
#
loop_
_entity_poly.entity_id
_entity_poly.type
_entity_poly.pdbx_seq_one_letter_code
_entity_poly.pdbx_strand_id
1 'polypeptide(L)'
;MRFIGSKTLLLDQIKQVIDEKAPGAESFCDIFSGTATVARYFKQWYQVCSNDLLYFSYVLQRATVENDSVPEFVRLQEETGIEDPIDFFNGREKKDLEELPKERRFFQNTYAPTGGRMYLNDENALRIDFARCTVEDWKTAGLLSEDEYYYLVACIVEGIPFVSNTSGTYGAFHKDWERRSYKRYELYRLAVTHNGKQNRSFNENGADLLKHLKGDILYIDPPYNARQYLSNYHVLETAARYDYPVVRGVTGQRPDEGQKSEFCMKNRAVLAFEELLENAQFKHIILSYSTDGLMTVNEIEKAMKKYGKPETFQIYEIPYRRYKSRKVKETERLRELLFYMEKQVPPCT
;
A
#
# COMPACT_ATOMS: atom_id res chain seq x y z
N MET A 1 -6.71 1.28 6.40
CA MET A 1 -7.23 0.27 5.45
C MET A 1 -6.95 -1.17 5.92
N ARG A 2 -7.84 -2.15 5.62
CA ARG A 2 -7.51 -3.59 5.77
C ARG A 2 -6.65 -4.04 4.59
N PHE A 3 -5.47 -4.58 4.87
CA PHE A 3 -4.53 -5.05 3.86
C PHE A 3 -3.89 -6.37 4.32
N ILE A 4 -3.75 -7.33 3.41
CA ILE A 4 -3.13 -8.62 3.71
C ILE A 4 -1.69 -8.35 4.15
N GLY A 5 -1.30 -8.94 5.28
CA GLY A 5 0.06 -8.81 5.78
C GLY A 5 0.39 -7.48 6.47
N SER A 6 -0.60 -6.59 6.73
CA SER A 6 -0.33 -5.31 7.39
C SER A 6 0.49 -5.45 8.68
N LYS A 7 1.53 -4.62 8.82
CA LYS A 7 2.53 -4.63 9.89
C LYS A 7 2.25 -3.66 11.03
N THR A 8 1.04 -3.12 11.12
CA THR A 8 0.66 -2.17 12.19
C THR A 8 0.98 -2.69 13.60
N LEU A 9 0.85 -4.01 13.83
CA LEU A 9 1.12 -4.64 15.13
C LEU A 9 2.60 -4.98 15.38
N LEU A 10 3.47 -4.75 14.39
CA LEU A 10 4.89 -5.09 14.42
C LEU A 10 5.82 -3.86 14.43
N LEU A 11 5.26 -2.65 14.36
CA LEU A 11 6.04 -1.41 14.21
C LEU A 11 7.06 -1.21 15.32
N ASP A 12 6.64 -1.39 16.58
CA ASP A 12 7.53 -1.21 17.74
C ASP A 12 8.64 -2.27 17.78
N GLN A 13 8.34 -3.50 17.36
CA GLN A 13 9.34 -4.58 17.29
C GLN A 13 10.34 -4.33 16.17
N ILE A 14 9.89 -3.85 15.01
CA ILE A 14 10.80 -3.45 13.91
C ILE A 14 11.70 -2.30 14.39
N LYS A 15 11.14 -1.31 15.10
CA LYS A 15 11.91 -0.19 15.66
C LYS A 15 12.95 -0.67 16.68
N GLN A 16 12.59 -1.61 17.54
CA GLN A 16 13.53 -2.18 18.52
C GLN A 16 14.71 -2.86 17.83
N VAL A 17 14.48 -3.63 16.76
CA VAL A 17 15.57 -4.27 15.99
C VAL A 17 16.45 -3.20 15.34
N ILE A 18 15.87 -2.15 14.78
CA ILE A 18 16.61 -1.04 14.16
C ILE A 18 17.46 -0.30 15.19
N ASP A 19 16.92 0.00 16.37
CA ASP A 19 17.65 0.71 17.43
C ASP A 19 18.82 -0.11 17.97
N GLU A 20 18.65 -1.43 18.06
CA GLU A 20 19.72 -2.34 18.46
C GLU A 20 20.83 -2.43 17.39
N LYS A 21 20.43 -2.53 16.11
CA LYS A 21 21.35 -2.94 15.04
C LYS A 21 21.90 -1.80 14.19
N ALA A 22 21.16 -0.71 14.09
CA ALA A 22 21.46 0.41 13.22
C ALA A 22 21.28 1.77 13.94
N PRO A 23 21.88 1.99 15.12
CA PRO A 23 21.65 3.20 15.94
C PRO A 23 22.08 4.51 15.28
N GLY A 24 22.93 4.46 14.25
CA GLY A 24 23.40 5.62 13.48
C GLY A 24 22.80 5.74 12.09
N ALA A 25 21.75 4.99 11.77
CA ALA A 25 21.08 5.09 10.47
C ALA A 25 20.30 6.41 10.36
N GLU A 26 20.34 7.02 9.19
CA GLU A 26 19.62 8.26 8.90
C GLU A 26 18.53 8.06 7.82
N SER A 27 18.62 6.97 7.07
CA SER A 27 17.73 6.63 5.96
C SER A 27 17.07 5.25 6.11
N PHE A 28 15.83 5.15 5.66
CA PHE A 28 15.01 3.94 5.71
C PHE A 28 14.28 3.72 4.39
N CYS A 29 14.44 2.54 3.79
CA CYS A 29 13.77 2.16 2.55
C CYS A 29 12.75 1.05 2.79
N ASP A 30 11.47 1.34 2.57
CA ASP A 30 10.37 0.37 2.57
C ASP A 30 10.08 -0.08 1.13
N ILE A 31 10.72 -1.17 0.68
CA ILE A 31 10.68 -1.54 -0.75
C ILE A 31 9.37 -2.24 -1.18
N PHE A 32 8.54 -2.64 -0.20
CA PHE A 32 7.21 -3.26 -0.37
C PHE A 32 6.18 -2.59 0.55
N SER A 33 5.86 -1.33 0.25
CA SER A 33 5.23 -0.46 1.24
C SER A 33 3.73 -0.74 1.49
N GLY A 34 3.02 -1.35 0.54
CA GLY A 34 1.62 -1.78 0.68
C GLY A 34 0.62 -0.66 0.99
N THR A 35 0.39 -0.39 2.27
CA THR A 35 -0.47 0.74 2.71
C THR A 35 0.36 1.92 3.25
N ALA A 36 1.67 1.88 3.04
CA ALA A 36 2.64 2.79 3.61
C ALA A 36 2.69 2.81 5.15
N THR A 37 2.09 1.82 5.84
CA THR A 37 2.01 1.84 7.30
C THR A 37 3.41 1.85 7.95
N VAL A 38 4.35 1.07 7.44
CA VAL A 38 5.73 1.01 7.95
C VAL A 38 6.47 2.29 7.59
N ALA A 39 6.53 2.66 6.31
CA ALA A 39 7.13 3.92 5.85
C ALA A 39 6.64 5.16 6.63
N ARG A 40 5.32 5.31 6.86
CA ARG A 40 4.73 6.43 7.61
C ARG A 40 5.17 6.46 9.07
N TYR A 41 5.29 5.30 9.71
CA TYR A 41 5.75 5.21 11.09
C TYR A 41 7.22 5.65 11.18
N PHE A 42 8.07 5.12 10.30
CA PHE A 42 9.52 5.42 10.31
C PHE A 42 9.88 6.83 9.82
N LYS A 43 8.99 7.49 9.08
CA LYS A 43 9.15 8.89 8.65
C LYS A 43 9.46 9.84 9.80
N GLN A 44 9.00 9.54 11.01
CA GLN A 44 9.25 10.38 12.19
C GLN A 44 10.74 10.52 12.55
N TRP A 45 11.59 9.58 12.11
CA TRP A 45 13.02 9.54 12.47
C TRP A 45 13.96 9.56 11.26
N TYR A 46 13.54 8.97 10.14
CA TYR A 46 14.43 8.71 9.00
C TYR A 46 14.02 9.52 7.76
N GLN A 47 14.99 9.72 6.86
CA GLN A 47 14.66 10.05 5.47
C GLN A 47 14.11 8.77 4.84
N VAL A 48 12.86 8.80 4.39
CA VAL A 48 12.17 7.60 3.93
C VAL A 48 12.11 7.53 2.41
N CYS A 49 12.57 6.41 1.88
CA CYS A 49 12.21 5.95 0.54
C CYS A 49 11.14 4.86 0.66
N SER A 50 10.10 4.91 -0.15
CA SER A 50 9.07 3.88 -0.18
C SER A 50 8.80 3.44 -1.62
N ASN A 51 8.49 2.16 -1.83
CA ASN A 51 8.14 1.63 -3.13
C ASN A 51 7.00 0.61 -3.05
N ASP A 52 6.20 0.51 -4.10
CA ASP A 52 5.33 -0.65 -4.33
C ASP A 52 5.03 -0.84 -5.81
N LEU A 53 4.68 -2.06 -6.20
CA LEU A 53 4.28 -2.39 -7.57
C LEU A 53 2.86 -1.92 -7.91
N LEU A 54 1.97 -1.84 -6.92
CA LEU A 54 0.58 -1.40 -7.11
C LEU A 54 0.48 0.12 -7.06
N TYR A 55 -0.21 0.70 -8.04
CA TYR A 55 -0.35 2.14 -8.14
C TYR A 55 -1.14 2.73 -6.99
N PHE A 56 -2.19 2.05 -6.49
CA PHE A 56 -2.92 2.57 -5.34
C PHE A 56 -2.04 2.66 -4.08
N SER A 57 -1.08 1.74 -3.92
CA SER A 57 -0.09 1.81 -2.85
C SER A 57 0.82 3.01 -3.04
N TYR A 58 1.32 3.22 -4.26
CA TYR A 58 2.12 4.39 -4.60
C TYR A 58 1.37 5.72 -4.33
N VAL A 59 0.08 5.81 -4.66
CA VAL A 59 -0.75 6.99 -4.36
C VAL A 59 -0.81 7.25 -2.85
N LEU A 60 -1.01 6.22 -2.02
CA LEU A 60 -0.97 6.36 -0.55
C LEU A 60 0.41 6.82 -0.06
N GLN A 61 1.48 6.31 -0.66
CA GLN A 61 2.86 6.69 -0.34
C GLN A 61 3.12 8.16 -0.71
N ARG A 62 2.77 8.60 -1.92
CA ARG A 62 2.86 10.02 -2.33
C ARG A 62 2.17 10.93 -1.34
N ALA A 63 0.93 10.60 -0.97
CA ALA A 63 0.11 11.41 -0.09
C ALA A 63 0.61 11.50 1.35
N THR A 64 1.30 10.47 1.87
CA THR A 64 1.57 10.36 3.32
C THR A 64 3.04 10.23 3.70
N VAL A 65 3.88 9.80 2.75
CA VAL A 65 5.32 9.62 2.92
C VAL A 65 6.08 10.73 2.22
N GLU A 66 5.85 10.93 0.92
CA GLU A 66 6.57 11.96 0.15
C GLU A 66 6.08 13.37 0.47
N ASN A 67 4.75 13.59 0.48
CA ASN A 67 4.20 14.85 0.99
C ASN A 67 4.68 15.09 2.41
N ASP A 68 5.28 16.24 2.67
CA ASP A 68 5.84 16.58 3.99
C ASP A 68 4.81 17.29 4.90
N SER A 69 3.67 17.69 4.36
CA SER A 69 2.54 18.24 5.12
C SER A 69 1.22 17.94 4.43
N VAL A 70 0.10 18.14 5.14
CA VAL A 70 -1.23 18.11 4.54
C VAL A 70 -1.34 19.31 3.58
N PRO A 71 -1.69 19.12 2.29
CA PRO A 71 -1.76 20.22 1.35
C PRO A 71 -2.85 21.24 1.71
N GLU A 72 -2.58 22.51 1.40
CA GLU A 72 -3.48 23.63 1.72
C GLU A 72 -4.50 23.95 0.62
N PHE A 73 -4.30 23.45 -0.62
CA PHE A 73 -5.24 23.66 -1.73
C PHE A 73 -5.47 25.13 -2.10
N VAL A 74 -4.46 25.99 -1.93
CA VAL A 74 -4.56 27.45 -2.08
C VAL A 74 -5.17 27.86 -3.43
N ARG A 75 -4.62 27.34 -4.53
CA ARG A 75 -5.10 27.68 -5.88
C ARG A 75 -6.54 27.19 -6.12
N LEU A 76 -6.89 26.01 -5.62
CA LEU A 76 -8.26 25.51 -5.71
C LEU A 76 -9.22 26.45 -4.97
N GLN A 77 -8.85 26.88 -3.76
CA GLN A 77 -9.65 27.80 -2.96
C GLN A 77 -9.84 29.15 -3.65
N GLU A 78 -8.77 29.76 -4.15
CA GLU A 78 -8.80 31.07 -4.82
C GLU A 78 -9.70 31.06 -6.07
N GLU A 79 -9.64 30.00 -6.88
CA GLU A 79 -10.33 29.93 -8.17
C GLU A 79 -11.77 29.41 -8.07
N THR A 80 -12.10 28.62 -7.04
CA THR A 80 -13.41 27.96 -6.92
C THR A 80 -14.21 28.34 -5.68
N GLY A 81 -13.57 28.97 -4.69
CA GLY A 81 -14.15 29.23 -3.38
C GLY A 81 -14.29 27.99 -2.48
N ILE A 82 -13.74 26.84 -2.88
CA ILE A 82 -13.76 25.61 -2.08
C ILE A 82 -12.70 25.71 -0.99
N GLU A 83 -13.12 25.92 0.26
CA GLU A 83 -12.20 26.02 1.41
C GLU A 83 -11.53 24.69 1.74
N ASP A 84 -12.29 23.60 1.69
CA ASP A 84 -11.78 22.26 1.94
C ASP A 84 -12.38 21.25 0.95
N PRO A 85 -11.56 20.63 0.08
CA PRO A 85 -12.05 19.70 -0.93
C PRO A 85 -12.67 18.43 -0.33
N ILE A 86 -12.18 17.96 0.83
CA ILE A 86 -12.70 16.76 1.48
C ILE A 86 -14.10 17.03 2.04
N ASP A 87 -14.28 18.16 2.72
CA ASP A 87 -15.60 18.56 3.22
C ASP A 87 -16.56 18.88 2.06
N PHE A 88 -16.05 19.49 0.98
CA PHE A 88 -16.81 19.70 -0.25
C PHE A 88 -17.38 18.39 -0.80
N PHE A 89 -16.58 17.32 -0.89
CA PHE A 89 -17.06 16.02 -1.37
C PHE A 89 -18.01 15.34 -0.39
N ASN A 90 -17.65 15.33 0.90
CA ASN A 90 -18.44 14.68 1.94
C ASN A 90 -19.82 15.33 2.11
N GLY A 91 -19.91 16.65 1.90
CA GLY A 91 -21.14 17.43 1.96
C GLY A 91 -22.09 17.27 0.76
N ARG A 92 -21.68 16.63 -0.34
CA ARG A 92 -22.54 16.49 -1.54
C ARG A 92 -23.70 15.54 -1.32
N GLU A 93 -24.88 15.99 -1.70
CA GLU A 93 -26.09 15.18 -1.69
C GLU A 93 -26.28 14.46 -3.02
N LYS A 94 -27.06 13.39 -3.02
CA LYS A 94 -27.21 12.50 -4.19
C LYS A 94 -27.56 13.25 -5.49
N LYS A 95 -28.42 14.27 -5.40
CA LYS A 95 -28.82 15.10 -6.54
C LYS A 95 -27.63 15.81 -7.21
N ASP A 96 -26.64 16.24 -6.42
CA ASP A 96 -25.46 16.95 -6.92
C ASP A 96 -24.56 15.98 -7.70
N LEU A 97 -24.48 14.73 -7.22
CA LEU A 97 -23.68 13.69 -7.84
C LEU A 97 -24.29 13.20 -9.16
N GLU A 98 -25.62 13.25 -9.28
CA GLU A 98 -26.34 12.82 -10.48
C GLU A 98 -26.14 13.76 -11.68
N GLU A 99 -25.54 14.93 -11.48
CA GLU A 99 -25.09 15.81 -12.57
C GLU A 99 -23.93 15.19 -13.37
N LEU A 100 -23.14 14.28 -12.77
CA LEU A 100 -22.06 13.59 -13.46
C LEU A 100 -22.64 12.74 -14.61
N PRO A 101 -22.24 12.93 -15.88
CA PRO A 101 -22.76 12.13 -17.00
C PRO A 101 -22.55 10.63 -16.80
N LYS A 102 -23.52 9.81 -17.23
CA LYS A 102 -23.52 8.35 -16.94
C LYS A 102 -22.30 7.63 -17.50
N GLU A 103 -21.81 8.07 -18.65
CA GLU A 103 -20.61 7.55 -19.31
C GLU A 103 -19.33 7.78 -18.49
N ARG A 104 -19.31 8.78 -17.60
CA ARG A 104 -18.18 9.05 -16.69
C ARG A 104 -18.24 8.22 -15.40
N ARG A 105 -19.31 7.47 -15.14
CA ARG A 105 -19.54 6.76 -13.86
C ARG A 105 -18.99 5.33 -13.87
N PHE A 106 -17.66 5.18 -13.95
CA PHE A 106 -17.05 3.86 -14.13
C PHE A 106 -17.37 2.88 -13.00
N PHE A 107 -17.27 3.30 -11.74
CA PHE A 107 -17.54 2.48 -10.57
C PHE A 107 -19.01 2.07 -10.51
N GLN A 108 -19.94 2.99 -10.73
CA GLN A 108 -21.36 2.65 -10.77
C GLN A 108 -21.65 1.65 -11.90
N ASN A 109 -21.10 1.90 -13.09
CA ASN A 109 -21.30 1.06 -14.28
C ASN A 109 -20.56 -0.29 -14.23
N THR A 110 -19.68 -0.51 -13.27
CA THR A 110 -18.80 -1.70 -13.25
C THR A 110 -18.85 -2.47 -11.94
N TYR A 111 -18.70 -1.78 -10.80
CA TYR A 111 -18.49 -2.38 -9.47
C TYR A 111 -19.72 -2.32 -8.56
N ALA A 112 -20.81 -1.71 -9.02
CA ALA A 112 -22.09 -1.63 -8.35
C ALA A 112 -23.19 -2.46 -9.06
N PRO A 113 -24.40 -2.61 -8.48
CA PRO A 113 -25.48 -3.39 -9.08
C PRO A 113 -25.84 -2.94 -10.50
N THR A 114 -25.72 -1.65 -10.81
CA THR A 114 -25.86 -1.14 -12.20
C THR A 114 -24.90 -1.84 -13.17
N GLY A 115 -23.67 -2.11 -12.73
CA GLY A 115 -22.66 -2.89 -13.46
C GLY A 115 -22.70 -4.41 -13.25
N GLY A 116 -23.74 -4.91 -12.58
CA GLY A 116 -23.93 -6.34 -12.29
C GLY A 116 -23.02 -6.90 -11.20
N ARG A 117 -22.42 -6.06 -10.35
CA ARG A 117 -21.52 -6.49 -9.26
C ARG A 117 -21.95 -5.89 -7.94
N MET A 118 -21.49 -6.47 -6.84
CA MET A 118 -21.89 -6.01 -5.51
C MET A 118 -20.69 -5.70 -4.64
N TYR A 119 -19.66 -5.03 -5.18
CA TYR A 119 -18.56 -4.51 -4.36
C TYR A 119 -19.01 -3.29 -3.55
N LEU A 120 -19.80 -2.43 -4.18
CA LEU A 120 -20.30 -1.17 -3.65
C LEU A 120 -21.78 -1.04 -4.02
N ASN A 121 -22.59 -0.36 -3.21
CA ASN A 121 -23.92 0.03 -3.66
C ASN A 121 -23.83 1.17 -4.71
N ASP A 122 -24.89 1.40 -5.48
CA ASP A 122 -24.86 2.37 -6.58
C ASP A 122 -24.62 3.82 -6.13
N GLU A 123 -25.07 4.21 -4.94
CA GLU A 123 -24.83 5.56 -4.42
C GLU A 123 -23.37 5.76 -4.01
N ASN A 124 -22.78 4.79 -3.30
CA ASN A 124 -21.38 4.85 -2.89
C ASN A 124 -20.45 4.79 -4.09
N ALA A 125 -20.79 4.00 -5.10
CA ALA A 125 -20.06 3.98 -6.36
C ALA A 125 -20.13 5.32 -7.09
N LEU A 126 -21.31 5.95 -7.14
CA LEU A 126 -21.50 7.28 -7.72
C LEU A 126 -20.70 8.37 -6.98
N ARG A 127 -20.62 8.29 -5.64
CA ARG A 127 -19.79 9.21 -4.85
C ARG A 127 -18.30 9.09 -5.19
N ILE A 128 -17.80 7.86 -5.35
CA ILE A 128 -16.42 7.62 -5.78
C ILE A 128 -16.20 8.16 -7.20
N ASP A 129 -17.13 7.90 -8.13
CA ASP A 129 -17.03 8.40 -9.50
C ASP A 129 -17.01 9.93 -9.56
N PHE A 130 -17.91 10.59 -8.82
CA PHE A 130 -17.95 12.04 -8.69
C PHE A 130 -16.62 12.57 -8.16
N ALA A 131 -16.13 12.04 -7.04
CA ALA A 131 -14.89 12.49 -6.45
C ALA A 131 -13.69 12.30 -7.41
N ARG A 132 -13.57 11.16 -8.07
CA ARG A 132 -12.47 10.92 -9.01
C ARG A 132 -12.58 11.81 -10.24
N CYS A 133 -13.74 11.90 -10.89
CA CYS A 133 -13.94 12.78 -12.04
C CYS A 133 -13.66 14.25 -11.72
N THR A 134 -14.14 14.75 -10.58
CA THR A 134 -13.90 16.13 -10.17
C THR A 134 -12.42 16.40 -9.88
N VAL A 135 -11.72 15.46 -9.21
CA VAL A 135 -10.26 15.59 -8.98
C VAL A 135 -9.47 15.58 -10.29
N GLU A 136 -9.84 14.75 -11.27
CA GLU A 136 -9.23 14.79 -12.61
C GLU A 136 -9.51 16.12 -13.34
N ASP A 137 -10.72 16.64 -13.24
CA ASP A 137 -11.10 17.91 -13.87
C ASP A 137 -10.31 19.07 -13.24
N TRP A 138 -10.19 19.11 -11.90
CA TRP A 138 -9.36 20.09 -11.19
C TRP A 138 -7.88 19.98 -11.57
N LYS A 139 -7.36 18.75 -11.69
CA LYS A 139 -5.98 18.53 -12.11
C LYS A 139 -5.73 19.04 -13.53
N THR A 140 -6.63 18.71 -14.46
CA THR A 140 -6.56 19.12 -15.87
C THR A 140 -6.67 20.63 -16.03
N ALA A 141 -7.49 21.28 -15.21
CA ALA A 141 -7.59 22.75 -15.14
C ALA A 141 -6.36 23.41 -14.46
N GLY A 142 -5.41 22.62 -13.96
CA GLY A 142 -4.22 23.09 -13.26
C GLY A 142 -4.48 23.56 -11.83
N LEU A 143 -5.67 23.35 -11.27
CA LEU A 143 -6.03 23.81 -9.92
C LEU A 143 -5.31 23.04 -8.81
N LEU A 144 -4.73 21.89 -9.14
CA LEU A 144 -3.99 21.02 -8.22
C LEU A 144 -2.54 20.86 -8.68
N SER A 145 -1.61 21.05 -7.75
CA SER A 145 -0.26 20.50 -7.82
C SER A 145 -0.27 18.96 -7.88
N GLU A 146 0.88 18.33 -8.12
CA GLU A 146 0.98 16.86 -8.04
C GLU A 146 0.67 16.34 -6.63
N ASP A 147 1.21 17.00 -5.61
CA ASP A 147 1.07 16.57 -4.21
C ASP A 147 -0.37 16.68 -3.71
N GLU A 148 -1.08 17.75 -4.10
CA GLU A 148 -2.51 17.93 -3.83
C GLU A 148 -3.37 16.87 -4.55
N TYR A 149 -3.05 16.59 -5.82
CA TYR A 149 -3.73 15.54 -6.58
C TYR A 149 -3.59 14.18 -5.90
N TYR A 150 -2.36 13.73 -5.64
CA TYR A 150 -2.11 12.44 -4.99
C TYR A 150 -2.74 12.36 -3.60
N TYR A 151 -2.74 13.46 -2.84
CA TYR A 151 -3.40 13.50 -1.54
C TYR A 151 -4.91 13.26 -1.65
N LEU A 152 -5.60 13.91 -2.59
CA LEU A 152 -7.04 13.71 -2.79
C LEU A 152 -7.35 12.30 -3.29
N VAL A 153 -6.59 11.77 -4.25
CA VAL A 153 -6.79 10.38 -4.71
C VAL A 153 -6.58 9.39 -3.56
N ALA A 154 -5.56 9.60 -2.72
CA ALA A 154 -5.33 8.77 -1.54
C ALA A 154 -6.49 8.83 -0.54
N CYS A 155 -7.04 10.01 -0.27
CA CYS A 155 -8.22 10.18 0.61
C CYS A 155 -9.45 9.47 0.05
N ILE A 156 -9.63 9.46 -1.28
CA ILE A 156 -10.70 8.73 -1.96
C ILE A 156 -10.51 7.23 -1.77
N VAL A 157 -9.32 6.71 -2.10
CA VAL A 157 -9.00 5.28 -2.05
C VAL A 157 -9.09 4.72 -0.62
N GLU A 158 -8.63 5.48 0.38
CA GLU A 158 -8.67 5.07 1.80
C GLU A 158 -10.11 4.87 2.31
N GLY A 159 -11.09 5.61 1.77
CA GLY A 159 -12.50 5.51 2.17
C GLY A 159 -13.22 4.26 1.66
N ILE A 160 -12.83 3.74 0.49
CA ILE A 160 -13.56 2.66 -0.21
C ILE A 160 -13.77 1.40 0.65
N PRO A 161 -12.76 0.88 1.39
CA PRO A 161 -12.92 -0.31 2.22
C PRO A 161 -14.01 -0.20 3.30
N PHE A 162 -14.37 1.02 3.74
CA PHE A 162 -15.36 1.23 4.80
C PHE A 162 -16.80 1.03 4.34
N VAL A 163 -17.03 0.98 3.03
CA VAL A 163 -18.34 0.77 2.39
C VAL A 163 -18.35 -0.44 1.44
N SER A 164 -17.25 -1.18 1.38
CA SER A 164 -17.10 -2.31 0.46
C SER A 164 -17.74 -3.59 1.00
N ASN A 165 -18.31 -4.39 0.11
CA ASN A 165 -18.98 -5.65 0.45
C ASN A 165 -18.06 -6.87 0.18
N THR A 166 -17.05 -7.05 1.03
CA THR A 166 -15.96 -8.01 0.81
C THR A 166 -15.35 -8.53 2.12
N SER A 167 -14.71 -9.68 2.12
CA SER A 167 -13.98 -10.18 3.31
C SER A 167 -12.68 -9.41 3.65
N GLY A 168 -12.43 -8.25 3.03
CA GLY A 168 -11.20 -7.46 3.18
C GLY A 168 -10.24 -7.54 1.98
N THR A 169 -10.62 -8.28 0.93
CA THR A 169 -9.99 -8.24 -0.39
C THR A 169 -11.06 -8.22 -1.48
N TYR A 170 -10.71 -7.73 -2.67
CA TYR A 170 -11.61 -7.55 -3.80
C TYR A 170 -11.57 -8.71 -4.80
N GLY A 171 -10.89 -9.82 -4.46
CA GLY A 171 -10.90 -11.02 -5.28
C GLY A 171 -12.30 -11.65 -5.42
N ALA A 172 -13.24 -11.30 -4.53
CA ALA A 172 -14.65 -11.63 -4.63
C ALA A 172 -15.49 -10.61 -3.84
N PHE A 173 -16.79 -10.57 -4.09
CA PHE A 173 -17.79 -9.82 -3.31
C PHE A 173 -18.84 -10.76 -2.72
N HIS A 174 -19.49 -10.33 -1.64
CA HIS A 174 -20.58 -11.09 -1.02
C HIS A 174 -21.88 -10.96 -1.84
N LYS A 175 -22.72 -12.01 -1.82
CA LYS A 175 -24.06 -11.97 -2.43
C LYS A 175 -25.03 -11.12 -1.64
N ASP A 176 -24.84 -11.06 -0.33
CA ASP A 176 -25.60 -10.23 0.59
C ASP A 176 -24.74 -9.05 1.03
N TRP A 177 -25.36 -7.91 1.34
CA TRP A 177 -24.65 -6.73 1.81
C TRP A 177 -24.17 -6.89 3.26
N GLU A 178 -22.88 -6.67 3.48
CA GLU A 178 -22.34 -6.43 4.82
C GLU A 178 -22.91 -5.16 5.44
N ARG A 179 -22.99 -5.13 6.78
CA ARG A 179 -23.47 -3.97 7.55
C ARG A 179 -22.79 -2.65 7.16
N ARG A 180 -21.49 -2.70 6.85
CA ARG A 180 -20.72 -1.50 6.49
C ARG A 180 -21.06 -0.97 5.11
N SER A 181 -21.54 -1.82 4.20
CA SER A 181 -21.92 -1.45 2.83
C SER A 181 -23.13 -0.53 2.78
N TYR A 182 -23.89 -0.43 3.88
CA TYR A 182 -25.01 0.50 4.05
C TYR A 182 -24.59 1.88 4.58
N LYS A 183 -23.31 2.06 4.97
CA LYS A 183 -22.81 3.39 5.34
C LYS A 183 -22.71 4.26 4.09
N ARG A 184 -22.89 5.57 4.27
CA ARG A 184 -22.55 6.58 3.26
C ARG A 184 -21.03 6.60 3.07
N TYR A 185 -20.58 6.58 1.83
CA TYR A 185 -19.17 6.75 1.49
C TYR A 185 -18.74 8.19 1.76
N GLU A 186 -17.54 8.31 2.33
CA GLU A 186 -16.88 9.57 2.66
C GLU A 186 -15.39 9.43 2.31
N LEU A 187 -14.79 10.54 1.93
CA LEU A 187 -13.34 10.68 1.82
C LEU A 187 -12.75 10.77 3.23
N TYR A 188 -11.63 10.09 3.45
CA TYR A 188 -10.96 10.06 4.75
C TYR A 188 -9.69 10.88 4.71
N ARG A 189 -9.59 11.84 5.63
CA ARG A 189 -8.38 12.64 5.83
C ARG A 189 -7.22 11.76 6.24
N LEU A 190 -6.09 11.93 5.57
CA LEU A 190 -4.86 11.22 5.88
C LEU A 190 -3.92 12.12 6.68
N ALA A 191 -3.47 11.63 7.83
CA ALA A 191 -2.41 12.28 8.59
C ALA A 191 -1.08 12.19 7.82
N VAL A 192 -0.42 13.33 7.70
CA VAL A 192 0.91 13.50 7.08
C VAL A 192 1.86 14.03 8.14
N THR A 193 2.93 13.28 8.38
CA THR A 193 3.97 13.68 9.34
C THR A 193 4.96 14.60 8.62
N HIS A 194 5.24 15.76 9.21
CA HIS A 194 6.36 16.62 8.80
C HIS A 194 7.64 16.13 9.45
N ASN A 195 8.68 15.87 8.67
CA ASN A 195 10.01 15.53 9.19
C ASN A 195 11.13 16.40 8.61
N GLY A 196 10.83 17.28 7.65
CA GLY A 196 11.81 18.17 7.02
C GLY A 196 12.91 17.45 6.24
N LYS A 197 12.73 16.17 5.91
CA LYS A 197 13.67 15.35 5.14
C LYS A 197 13.15 15.12 3.73
N GLN A 198 14.05 14.85 2.79
CA GLN A 198 13.70 14.57 1.39
C GLN A 198 13.22 13.13 1.22
N ASN A 199 11.99 12.86 1.65
CA ASN A 199 11.35 11.56 1.45
C ASN A 199 10.97 11.38 -0.03
N ARG A 200 10.93 10.14 -0.52
CA ARG A 200 10.56 9.82 -1.90
C ARG A 200 9.74 8.55 -1.99
N SER A 201 8.79 8.51 -2.91
CA SER A 201 7.96 7.35 -3.19
C SER A 201 8.10 6.91 -4.65
N PHE A 202 8.09 5.59 -4.88
CA PHE A 202 8.30 4.98 -6.19
C PHE A 202 7.19 3.97 -6.52
N ASN A 203 6.94 3.77 -7.81
CA ASN A 203 6.02 2.74 -8.32
C ASN A 203 6.72 1.82 -9.31
N GLU A 204 7.68 1.04 -8.82
CA GLU A 204 8.59 0.25 -9.66
C GLU A 204 8.71 -1.20 -9.16
N ASN A 205 9.30 -2.06 -9.99
CA ASN A 205 9.77 -3.35 -9.52
C ASN A 205 10.89 -3.11 -8.49
N GLY A 206 10.71 -3.63 -7.27
CA GLY A 206 11.65 -3.39 -6.17
C GLY A 206 13.07 -3.88 -6.46
N ALA A 207 13.24 -4.98 -7.19
CA ALA A 207 14.57 -5.49 -7.55
C ALA A 207 15.29 -4.59 -8.55
N ASP A 208 14.55 -4.02 -9.51
CA ASP A 208 15.11 -3.06 -10.46
C ASP A 208 15.46 -1.74 -9.77
N LEU A 209 14.56 -1.22 -8.93
CA LEU A 209 14.77 0.03 -8.20
C LEU A 209 16.00 -0.03 -7.28
N LEU A 210 16.25 -1.18 -6.64
CA LEU A 210 17.41 -1.38 -5.77
C LEU A 210 18.77 -1.30 -6.49
N LYS A 211 18.80 -1.39 -7.84
CA LYS A 211 20.04 -1.16 -8.62
C LYS A 211 20.53 0.29 -8.55
N HIS A 212 19.64 1.22 -8.17
CA HIS A 212 19.89 2.65 -8.17
C HIS A 212 19.64 3.33 -6.82
N LEU A 213 19.09 2.62 -5.84
CA LEU A 213 18.89 3.11 -4.48
C LEU A 213 20.00 2.65 -3.54
N LYS A 214 20.39 3.56 -2.65
CA LYS A 214 21.35 3.33 -1.57
C LYS A 214 20.84 3.97 -0.28
N GLY A 215 21.27 3.44 0.85
CA GLY A 215 20.91 3.98 2.17
C GLY A 215 21.39 3.08 3.30
N ASP A 216 20.87 3.34 4.50
CA ASP A 216 21.30 2.64 5.70
C ASP A 216 20.47 1.39 5.93
N ILE A 217 19.14 1.52 5.95
CA ILE A 217 18.21 0.43 6.26
C ILE A 217 17.36 0.11 5.04
N LEU A 218 17.37 -1.16 4.63
CA LEU A 218 16.38 -1.73 3.71
C LEU A 218 15.44 -2.64 4.50
N TYR A 219 14.17 -2.26 4.54
CA TYR A 219 13.09 -3.07 5.06
C TYR A 219 12.36 -3.77 3.91
N ILE A 220 12.26 -5.09 4.03
CA ILE A 220 11.69 -5.98 3.03
C ILE A 220 10.49 -6.69 3.68
N ASP A 221 9.29 -6.48 3.12
CA ASP A 221 8.07 -7.17 3.53
C ASP A 221 7.32 -7.69 2.30
N PRO A 222 7.87 -8.72 1.63
CA PRO A 222 7.32 -9.16 0.38
C PRO A 222 6.03 -9.98 0.60
N PRO A 223 5.22 -10.16 -0.43
CA PRO A 223 4.17 -11.17 -0.44
C PRO A 223 4.68 -12.54 0.06
N TYR A 224 4.02 -13.09 1.07
CA TYR A 224 4.43 -14.39 1.65
C TYR A 224 3.56 -15.56 1.15
N ASN A 225 2.44 -15.31 0.47
CA ASN A 225 1.55 -16.37 -0.01
C ASN A 225 1.31 -16.27 -1.53
N ALA A 226 0.71 -17.32 -2.10
CA ALA A 226 0.51 -17.42 -3.54
C ALA A 226 -0.59 -16.49 -4.12
N ARG A 227 -1.22 -15.64 -3.29
CA ARG A 227 -2.26 -14.73 -3.76
C ARG A 227 -1.62 -13.51 -4.40
N GLN A 228 -1.86 -13.33 -5.69
CA GLN A 228 -1.48 -12.11 -6.41
C GLN A 228 -2.23 -10.91 -5.81
N TYR A 229 -1.52 -9.84 -5.51
CA TYR A 229 -2.11 -8.69 -4.82
C TYR A 229 -3.01 -7.87 -5.76
N LEU A 230 -2.62 -7.68 -7.02
CA LEU A 230 -3.45 -6.94 -7.98
C LEU A 230 -4.88 -7.51 -8.04
N SER A 231 -5.04 -8.82 -8.18
CA SER A 231 -6.37 -9.43 -8.23
C SER A 231 -7.17 -9.30 -6.91
N ASN A 232 -6.47 -9.20 -5.78
CA ASN A 232 -7.09 -8.99 -4.47
C ASN A 232 -7.35 -7.50 -4.16
N TYR A 233 -6.80 -6.57 -4.93
CA TYR A 233 -6.95 -5.13 -4.70
C TYR A 233 -7.35 -4.36 -5.97
N HIS A 234 -7.83 -5.04 -7.01
CA HIS A 234 -8.06 -4.44 -8.32
C HIS A 234 -9.07 -3.29 -8.31
N VAL A 235 -10.06 -3.31 -7.41
CA VAL A 235 -11.02 -2.20 -7.27
C VAL A 235 -10.32 -0.95 -6.73
N LEU A 236 -9.39 -1.10 -5.77
CA LEU A 236 -8.59 0.01 -5.26
C LEU A 236 -7.58 0.49 -6.30
N GLU A 237 -6.94 -0.42 -7.02
CA GLU A 237 -6.05 -0.08 -8.15
C GLU A 237 -6.80 0.72 -9.21
N THR A 238 -8.03 0.32 -9.53
CA THR A 238 -8.88 1.02 -10.50
C THR A 238 -9.40 2.35 -9.95
N ALA A 239 -9.61 2.49 -8.64
CA ALA A 239 -9.97 3.77 -8.03
C ALA A 239 -8.81 4.76 -8.11
N ALA A 240 -7.59 4.29 -7.87
CA ALA A 240 -6.40 5.11 -7.92
C ALA A 240 -6.09 5.56 -9.37
N ARG A 241 -6.02 4.62 -10.31
CA ARG A 241 -5.70 4.91 -11.72
C ARG A 241 -6.84 5.61 -12.46
N TYR A 242 -8.07 5.22 -12.16
CA TYR A 242 -9.30 5.75 -12.75
C TYR A 242 -9.28 5.81 -14.29
N ASP A 243 -8.71 4.76 -14.90
CA ASP A 243 -8.31 4.67 -16.30
C ASP A 243 -9.30 3.89 -17.20
N TYR A 244 -10.52 3.66 -16.71
CA TYR A 244 -11.61 2.99 -17.43
C TYR A 244 -11.20 1.66 -18.10
N PRO A 245 -10.55 0.73 -17.38
CA PRO A 245 -10.02 -0.49 -17.98
C PRO A 245 -11.14 -1.41 -18.46
N VAL A 246 -10.87 -2.19 -19.51
CA VAL A 246 -11.77 -3.27 -19.94
C VAL A 246 -11.67 -4.42 -18.95
N VAL A 247 -12.69 -4.57 -18.10
CA VAL A 247 -12.71 -5.60 -17.05
C VAL A 247 -13.16 -6.97 -17.54
N ARG A 248 -12.74 -8.03 -16.83
CA ARG A 248 -13.04 -9.42 -17.18
C ARG A 248 -13.64 -10.22 -16.02
N GLY A 249 -14.50 -11.18 -16.38
CA GLY A 249 -15.08 -12.14 -15.45
C GLY A 249 -16.13 -11.56 -14.50
N VAL A 250 -16.69 -12.45 -13.67
CA VAL A 250 -17.75 -12.13 -12.70
C VAL A 250 -17.28 -11.06 -11.72
N THR A 251 -16.01 -11.10 -11.32
CA THR A 251 -15.42 -10.16 -10.36
C THR A 251 -14.92 -8.87 -11.00
N GLY A 252 -14.95 -8.71 -12.33
CA GLY A 252 -14.58 -7.45 -12.98
C GLY A 252 -13.11 -7.10 -12.80
N GLN A 253 -12.23 -8.09 -12.96
CA GLN A 253 -10.79 -7.92 -12.85
C GLN A 253 -10.28 -7.00 -13.96
N ARG A 254 -9.44 -6.03 -13.59
CA ARG A 254 -8.65 -5.27 -14.57
C ARG A 254 -7.53 -6.15 -15.16
N PRO A 255 -6.97 -5.81 -16.34
CA PRO A 255 -5.83 -6.53 -16.89
C PRO A 255 -4.62 -6.51 -15.94
N ASP A 256 -3.82 -7.58 -15.96
CA ASP A 256 -2.71 -7.74 -15.01
C ASP A 256 -1.55 -6.73 -15.23
N GLU A 257 -1.41 -6.16 -16.43
CA GLU A 257 -0.45 -5.10 -16.80
C GLU A 257 1.00 -5.31 -16.30
N GLY A 258 1.44 -6.57 -16.18
CA GLY A 258 2.77 -6.91 -15.68
C GLY A 258 2.94 -6.81 -14.16
N GLN A 259 1.89 -6.48 -13.40
CA GLN A 259 1.93 -6.33 -11.94
C GLN A 259 1.82 -7.67 -11.17
N LYS A 260 2.31 -8.76 -11.76
CA LYS A 260 2.42 -10.05 -11.06
C LYS A 260 3.69 -10.08 -10.24
N SER A 261 3.56 -10.41 -8.96
CA SER A 261 4.72 -10.55 -8.09
C SER A 261 5.29 -11.95 -8.20
N GLU A 262 6.59 -12.05 -8.45
CA GLU A 262 7.33 -13.31 -8.40
C GLU A 262 7.39 -13.88 -6.96
N PHE A 263 7.28 -13.03 -5.94
CA PHE A 263 7.17 -13.44 -4.54
C PHE A 263 5.89 -14.22 -4.24
N CYS A 264 4.87 -14.14 -5.10
CA CYS A 264 3.66 -14.97 -5.03
C CYS A 264 3.78 -16.30 -5.78
N MET A 265 4.96 -16.64 -6.33
CA MET A 265 5.18 -17.88 -7.09
C MET A 265 6.19 -18.77 -6.35
N LYS A 266 5.76 -19.96 -5.92
CA LYS A 266 6.58 -20.86 -5.08
C LYS A 266 7.95 -21.18 -5.67
N ASN A 267 8.02 -21.36 -6.99
CA ASN A 267 9.25 -21.69 -7.72
C ASN A 267 10.10 -20.45 -8.09
N ARG A 268 9.66 -19.23 -7.79
CA ARG A 268 10.38 -17.98 -8.09
C ARG A 268 10.70 -17.15 -6.85
N ALA A 269 9.96 -17.32 -5.75
CA ALA A 269 10.08 -16.46 -4.55
C ALA A 269 11.52 -16.40 -3.99
N VAL A 270 12.22 -17.52 -3.90
CA VAL A 270 13.62 -17.56 -3.43
C VAL A 270 14.55 -16.82 -4.40
N LEU A 271 14.39 -17.01 -5.71
CA LEU A 271 15.20 -16.34 -6.72
C LEU A 271 14.97 -14.82 -6.71
N ALA A 272 13.72 -14.39 -6.61
CA ALA A 272 13.37 -12.98 -6.50
C ALA A 272 13.94 -12.34 -5.22
N PHE A 273 13.96 -13.09 -4.11
CA PHE A 273 14.60 -12.63 -2.87
C PHE A 273 16.12 -12.51 -3.01
N GLU A 274 16.78 -13.49 -3.64
CA GLU A 274 18.22 -13.41 -3.93
C GLU A 274 18.55 -12.20 -4.82
N GLU A 275 17.74 -11.92 -5.84
CA GLU A 275 17.92 -10.77 -6.72
C GLU A 275 17.80 -9.42 -5.97
N LEU A 276 16.82 -9.28 -5.07
CA LEU A 276 16.72 -8.09 -4.20
C LEU A 276 18.00 -7.91 -3.37
N LEU A 277 18.46 -8.99 -2.72
CA LEU A 277 19.63 -8.96 -1.86
C LEU A 277 20.91 -8.65 -2.64
N GLU A 278 21.04 -9.16 -3.87
CA GLU A 278 22.15 -8.87 -4.76
C GLU A 278 22.23 -7.39 -5.11
N ASN A 279 21.11 -6.81 -5.55
CA ASN A 279 21.04 -5.42 -6.00
C ASN A 279 21.11 -4.41 -4.84
N ALA A 280 20.65 -4.76 -3.63
CA ALA A 280 20.56 -3.84 -2.51
C ALA A 280 21.90 -3.17 -2.13
N GLN A 281 22.01 -1.85 -2.22
CA GLN A 281 23.15 -1.08 -1.70
C GLN A 281 22.86 -0.48 -0.31
N PHE A 282 22.37 -1.33 0.61
CA PHE A 282 21.97 -0.94 1.95
C PHE A 282 22.76 -1.70 3.01
N LYS A 283 23.23 -1.00 4.06
CA LYS A 283 24.10 -1.59 5.08
C LYS A 283 23.35 -2.58 5.97
N HIS A 284 22.12 -2.26 6.35
CA HIS A 284 21.29 -3.04 7.26
C HIS A 284 20.07 -3.56 6.50
N ILE A 285 19.92 -4.88 6.43
CA ILE A 285 18.77 -5.53 5.79
C ILE A 285 17.88 -6.13 6.86
N ILE A 286 16.60 -5.78 6.83
CA ILE A 286 15.57 -6.32 7.72
C ILE A 286 14.47 -6.92 6.86
N LEU A 287 14.21 -8.22 7.02
CA LEU A 287 13.09 -8.90 6.38
C LEU A 287 12.03 -9.23 7.43
N SER A 288 10.79 -8.82 7.20
CA SER A 288 9.64 -9.36 7.92
C SER A 288 9.01 -10.49 7.11
N TYR A 289 8.84 -11.66 7.73
CA TYR A 289 8.26 -12.80 7.04
C TYR A 289 7.50 -13.75 7.96
N SER A 290 6.41 -14.32 7.44
CA SER A 290 5.60 -15.29 8.18
C SER A 290 6.14 -16.70 8.01
N THR A 291 6.05 -17.54 9.04
CA THR A 291 6.40 -18.97 8.95
C THR A 291 5.47 -19.77 8.02
N ASP A 292 4.32 -19.21 7.62
CA ASP A 292 3.41 -19.78 6.60
C ASP A 292 3.80 -19.39 5.16
N GLY A 293 4.96 -18.76 5.00
CA GLY A 293 5.39 -18.18 3.74
C GLY A 293 5.87 -19.21 2.71
N LEU A 294 6.00 -18.78 1.46
CA LEU A 294 6.52 -19.61 0.36
C LEU A 294 8.01 -19.93 0.52
N MET A 295 8.78 -19.06 1.19
CA MET A 295 10.18 -19.28 1.51
C MET A 295 10.33 -19.87 2.92
N THR A 296 11.12 -20.92 3.05
CA THR A 296 11.45 -21.51 4.37
C THR A 296 12.50 -20.67 5.10
N VAL A 297 12.55 -20.79 6.42
CA VAL A 297 13.58 -20.15 7.27
C VAL A 297 14.99 -20.46 6.78
N ASN A 298 15.26 -21.73 6.40
CA ASN A 298 16.57 -22.15 5.90
C ASN A 298 16.92 -21.53 4.54
N GLU A 299 15.94 -21.37 3.64
CA GLU A 299 16.16 -20.70 2.35
C GLU A 299 16.48 -19.22 2.54
N ILE A 300 15.73 -18.54 3.43
CA ILE A 300 15.98 -17.14 3.81
C ILE A 300 17.37 -16.97 4.42
N GLU A 301 17.72 -17.80 5.40
CA GLU A 301 19.03 -17.76 6.06
C GLU A 301 20.17 -17.96 5.05
N LYS A 302 20.05 -18.95 4.17
CA LYS A 302 21.06 -19.23 3.14
C LYS A 302 21.21 -18.05 2.18
N ALA A 303 20.11 -17.45 1.72
CA ALA A 303 20.14 -16.31 0.83
C ALA A 303 20.76 -15.07 1.50
N MET A 304 20.34 -14.73 2.72
CA MET A 304 20.92 -13.60 3.45
C MET A 304 22.42 -13.81 3.70
N LYS A 305 22.84 -14.95 4.26
CA LYS A 305 24.27 -15.23 4.51
C LYS A 305 25.13 -15.27 3.24
N LYS A 306 24.55 -15.55 2.07
CA LYS A 306 25.26 -15.50 0.78
C LYS A 306 25.59 -14.06 0.37
N TYR A 307 24.73 -13.09 0.66
CA TYR A 307 24.86 -11.71 0.19
C TYR A 307 25.28 -10.70 1.27
N GLY A 308 25.31 -11.08 2.56
CA GLY A 308 25.85 -10.25 3.62
C GLY A 308 26.75 -11.03 4.58
N LYS A 309 27.00 -10.44 5.76
CA LYS A 309 27.95 -10.93 6.76
C LYS A 309 27.32 -12.06 7.60
N PRO A 310 27.75 -13.32 7.46
CA PRO A 310 27.11 -14.44 8.13
C PRO A 310 27.07 -14.35 9.66
N GLU A 311 28.07 -13.70 10.26
CA GLU A 311 28.21 -13.49 11.71
C GLU A 311 27.21 -12.48 12.29
N THR A 312 26.57 -11.66 11.44
CA THR A 312 25.58 -10.66 11.86
C THR A 312 24.15 -11.16 11.73
N PHE A 313 23.95 -12.33 11.11
CA PHE A 313 22.62 -12.87 10.87
C PHE A 313 21.91 -13.19 12.18
N GLN A 314 20.70 -12.66 12.35
CA GLN A 314 19.88 -12.89 13.54
C GLN A 314 18.40 -13.02 13.17
N ILE A 315 17.70 -13.90 13.87
CA ILE A 315 16.25 -14.08 13.77
C ILE A 315 15.62 -13.65 15.08
N TYR A 316 14.60 -12.80 14.99
CA TYR A 316 13.75 -12.39 16.10
C TYR A 316 12.37 -13.01 15.90
N GLU A 317 11.92 -13.80 16.86
CA GLU A 317 10.56 -14.34 16.87
C GLU A 317 9.62 -13.35 17.54
N ILE A 318 8.57 -12.92 16.83
CA ILE A 318 7.57 -12.04 17.41
C ILE A 318 6.37 -12.85 17.91
N PRO A 319 6.09 -12.87 19.23
CA PRO A 319 4.99 -13.65 19.78
C PRO A 319 3.64 -13.07 19.36
N TYR A 320 2.92 -13.76 18.49
CA TYR A 320 1.63 -13.30 17.97
C TYR A 320 0.48 -13.60 18.97
N ARG A 321 -0.23 -12.56 19.44
CA ARG A 321 -1.55 -12.71 20.10
C ARG A 321 -2.66 -12.70 19.04
N ARG A 322 -3.06 -13.87 18.52
CA ARG A 322 -4.31 -13.96 17.72
C ARG A 322 -5.54 -13.91 18.63
N TYR A 323 -6.62 -13.32 18.13
CA TYR A 323 -7.96 -13.42 18.71
C TYR A 323 -8.33 -14.91 18.87
N LYS A 324 -8.63 -15.33 20.10
CA LYS A 324 -8.93 -16.73 20.47
C LYS A 324 -10.30 -17.15 19.95
N SER A 325 -10.41 -17.58 18.68
CA SER A 325 -11.64 -18.21 18.19
C SER A 325 -11.63 -19.74 18.26
N ARG A 326 -10.47 -20.40 18.49
CA ARG A 326 -10.36 -21.85 18.74
C ARG A 326 -9.11 -22.24 19.55
N LYS A 327 -9.18 -23.33 20.32
CA LYS A 327 -8.02 -23.97 21.00
C LYS A 327 -7.12 -24.62 19.95
N VAL A 328 -6.07 -23.93 19.51
CA VAL A 328 -5.04 -24.45 18.58
C VAL A 328 -3.82 -24.90 19.39
N LYS A 329 -3.20 -26.02 19.01
CA LYS A 329 -1.98 -26.55 19.67
C LYS A 329 -0.82 -25.55 19.53
N GLU A 330 0.06 -25.48 20.52
CA GLU A 330 1.17 -24.52 20.57
C GLU A 330 2.17 -24.68 19.41
N THR A 331 2.31 -25.91 18.88
CA THR A 331 3.14 -26.27 17.73
C THR A 331 2.57 -25.83 16.37
N GLU A 332 1.32 -25.37 16.31
CA GLU A 332 0.64 -24.90 15.09
C GLU A 332 0.52 -23.36 15.04
N ARG A 333 1.19 -22.65 15.97
CA ARG A 333 1.15 -21.20 16.00
C ARG A 333 2.03 -20.62 14.89
N LEU A 334 1.37 -20.04 13.88
CA LEU A 334 2.00 -19.15 12.92
C LEU A 334 2.75 -18.04 13.68
N ARG A 335 4.02 -17.84 13.33
CA ARG A 335 4.88 -16.82 13.90
C ARG A 335 5.24 -15.80 12.82
N GLU A 336 5.30 -14.54 13.22
CA GLU A 336 5.94 -13.49 12.43
C GLU A 336 7.40 -13.43 12.87
N LEU A 337 8.30 -13.46 11.91
CA LEU A 337 9.75 -13.44 12.12
C LEU A 337 10.31 -12.14 11.54
N LEU A 338 11.25 -11.54 12.27
CA LEU A 338 12.14 -10.53 11.71
C LEU A 338 13.52 -11.14 11.53
N PHE A 339 14.06 -11.06 10.33
CA PHE A 339 15.42 -11.46 10.01
C PHE A 339 16.26 -10.21 9.86
N TYR A 340 17.46 -10.21 10.43
CA TYR A 340 18.43 -9.14 10.32
C TYR A 340 19.74 -9.66 9.74
N MET A 341 20.41 -8.83 8.95
CA MET A 341 21.76 -9.04 8.47
C MET A 341 22.41 -7.71 8.06
N GLU A 342 23.71 -7.56 8.31
CA GLU A 342 24.52 -6.53 7.68
C GLU A 342 25.04 -6.95 6.31
N LYS A 343 24.97 -6.07 5.32
CA LYS A 343 25.65 -6.23 4.03
C LYS A 343 26.93 -5.40 4.00
N GLN A 344 27.97 -5.94 3.39
CA GLN A 344 29.16 -5.15 3.08
C GLN A 344 28.86 -4.30 1.84
N VAL A 345 28.58 -3.02 2.05
CA VAL A 345 28.40 -2.04 0.98
C VAL A 345 29.73 -1.29 0.79
N PRO A 346 30.20 -1.08 -0.45
CA PRO A 346 31.34 -0.19 -0.69
C PRO A 346 31.06 1.18 -0.08
N PRO A 347 32.08 1.88 0.48
CA PRO A 347 31.87 3.24 0.98
C PRO A 347 31.26 4.11 -0.13
N CYS A 348 30.24 4.90 0.21
CA CYS A 348 29.68 5.88 -0.71
C CYS A 348 30.80 6.82 -1.16
N THR A 349 31.08 6.83 -2.47
CA THR A 349 31.97 7.79 -3.11
C THR A 349 31.26 9.12 -3.34
#